data_AF-A0A2T3BAE6-F1
#
_entry.id   AF-A0A2T3BAE6-F1
#
_cell.length_a   1.000
_cell.length_b   1.000
_cell.length_c   1.000
_cell.angle_alpha   90.00
_cell.angle_beta   90.00
_cell.angle_gamma   90.00
#
_symmetry.space_group_name_H-M   'P 1'
#
loop_
_entity.id
_entity.type
_entity.pdbx_description
1 polymer ?
#
loop_
_entity_poly.entity_id
_entity_poly.type
_entity_poly.pdbx_seq_one_letter_code
_entity_poly.pdbx_strand_id
1 'polypeptide(L)'
;MASSRALHETPETAGRTTRSDEEIDRHWASVVTQYPVSNELKSLVRADLKKEWHFLRVDNFRQETRIRWATTDRYRIRLDDMVGNLDPEKLSYLCNKPTAFYWLQSAQRTDATGEKNQTPKIILAAIYEEWRRCYNNEPNIEFGHFFANPVRITSTGPSTVAGIIKAHRSLCVQASSLINQVEGRADNVIERQPSSSQHYSVLPLYHALVVIIDRLDSFYHEECRRESDGLISLRKIAQHQTVLIARTGVEEGLHESISFESLKSHSLPLDRFDVVTKSIDIVRVSLATAVQFITDLEKAEDRRRLVTGEESPLDASICPIFYPKEFETLGEKANRNPEAWADGMIKAAEKYGYDNDFTTWESIRRVQAGLVGEVFRDFRHLPFGNCWREE
;
A
#
# COMPACT_ATOMS: atom_id res chain seq x y z
N MET A 1 29.00 70.70 -28.52
CA MET A 1 28.89 69.30 -28.94
C MET A 1 29.90 68.50 -28.12
N ALA A 2 29.44 67.90 -27.02
CA ALA A 2 30.26 67.13 -26.10
C ALA A 2 29.50 65.84 -25.76
N SER A 3 30.22 64.72 -25.89
CA SER A 3 29.74 63.35 -25.88
C SER A 3 29.43 62.87 -24.46
N SER A 4 28.21 62.38 -24.25
CA SER A 4 27.77 61.75 -23.00
C SER A 4 28.12 60.26 -23.03
N ARG A 5 29.09 59.87 -22.20
CA ARG A 5 29.48 58.47 -21.92
C ARG A 5 28.41 57.85 -21.02
N ALA A 6 27.64 56.91 -21.57
CA ALA A 6 26.81 56.01 -20.78
C ALA A 6 27.71 54.93 -20.14
N LEU A 7 27.68 54.88 -18.80
CA LEU A 7 28.20 53.76 -18.01
C LEU A 7 27.22 52.59 -18.16
N HIS A 8 27.64 51.55 -18.88
CA HIS A 8 27.00 50.24 -18.81
C HIS A 8 27.59 49.50 -17.61
N GLU A 9 26.84 49.46 -16.51
CA GLU A 9 27.02 48.44 -15.48
C GLU A 9 26.43 47.13 -16.02
N THR A 10 27.30 46.18 -16.33
CA THR A 10 26.91 44.77 -16.54
C THR A 10 26.62 44.16 -15.17
N PRO A 11 25.44 43.54 -14.95
CA PRO A 11 25.20 42.76 -13.75
C PRO A 11 26.05 41.48 -13.83
N GLU A 12 26.95 41.30 -12.88
CA GLU A 12 27.56 40.01 -12.58
C GLU A 12 26.44 39.04 -12.16
N THR A 13 25.88 38.33 -13.13
CA THR A 13 25.16 37.09 -12.87
C THR A 13 26.19 36.06 -12.41
N ALA A 14 26.50 36.08 -11.12
CA ALA A 14 27.18 34.98 -10.45
C ALA A 14 26.37 33.70 -10.73
N GLY A 15 26.90 32.88 -11.63
CA GLY A 15 26.34 31.57 -11.91
C GLY A 15 26.36 30.75 -10.62
N ARG A 16 25.20 30.61 -9.97
CA ARG A 16 24.99 29.54 -9.01
C ARG A 16 25.06 28.25 -9.81
N THR A 17 26.23 27.62 -9.82
CA THR A 17 26.40 26.25 -10.27
C THR A 17 25.52 25.39 -9.38
N THR A 18 24.37 24.97 -9.90
CA THR A 18 23.50 24.00 -9.24
C THR A 18 24.26 22.70 -9.15
N ARG A 19 24.67 22.31 -7.94
CA ARG A 19 25.24 21.00 -7.63
C ARG A 19 24.26 19.91 -8.07
N SER A 20 24.76 18.77 -8.53
CA SER A 20 23.90 17.60 -8.77
C SER A 20 23.39 17.02 -7.45
N ASP A 21 22.29 16.27 -7.49
CA ASP A 21 21.75 15.59 -6.29
C ASP A 21 22.81 14.72 -5.60
N GLU A 22 23.65 14.02 -6.37
CA GLU A 22 24.74 13.20 -5.83
C GLU A 22 25.82 14.03 -5.13
N GLU A 23 26.11 15.23 -5.63
CA GLU A 23 27.08 16.15 -5.02
C GLU A 23 26.54 16.74 -3.72
N ILE A 24 25.25 17.08 -3.69
CA ILE A 24 24.55 17.55 -2.49
C ILE A 24 24.54 16.45 -1.43
N ASP A 25 24.15 15.23 -1.80
CA ASP A 25 24.14 14.08 -0.90
C ASP A 25 25.53 13.78 -0.33
N ARG A 26 26.57 13.80 -1.17
CA ARG A 26 27.95 13.59 -0.73
C ARG A 26 28.42 14.70 0.21
N HIS A 27 28.06 15.95 -0.09
CA HIS A 27 28.38 17.09 0.76
C HIS A 27 27.78 16.93 2.15
N TRP A 28 26.45 16.82 2.24
CA TRP A 28 25.75 16.72 3.51
C TRP A 28 26.12 15.46 4.30
N ALA A 29 26.38 14.34 3.62
CA ALA A 29 26.87 13.13 4.28
C ALA A 29 28.22 13.34 4.99
N SER A 30 29.03 14.31 4.56
CA SER A 30 30.33 14.64 5.16
C SER A 30 30.28 15.75 6.22
N VAL A 31 29.22 16.56 6.25
CA VAL A 31 29.05 17.63 7.23
C VAL A 31 28.94 17.01 8.62
N VAL A 32 29.70 17.51 9.60
CA VAL A 32 29.61 17.06 11.00
C VAL A 32 28.70 18.00 11.78
N THR A 33 27.83 17.45 12.64
CA THR A 33 26.94 18.26 13.46
C THR A 33 27.75 19.11 14.45
N GLN A 34 27.52 20.42 14.47
CA GLN A 34 28.12 21.30 15.46
C GLN A 34 27.36 21.24 16.79
N TYR A 35 28.09 21.17 17.90
CA TYR A 35 27.54 21.12 19.25
C TYR A 35 27.85 22.41 20.03
N PRO A 36 26.92 22.91 20.87
CA PRO A 36 25.56 22.38 21.08
C PRO A 36 24.61 22.76 19.94
N VAL A 37 23.69 21.84 19.60
CA VAL A 37 22.60 22.11 18.64
C VAL A 37 21.65 23.14 19.25
N SER A 38 21.30 24.19 18.50
CA SER A 38 20.40 25.26 18.98
C SER A 38 18.96 24.73 19.20
N ASN A 39 18.21 25.36 20.11
CA ASN A 39 16.81 24.95 20.37
C ASN A 39 15.90 25.11 19.13
N GLU A 40 16.17 26.11 18.29
CA GLU A 40 15.47 26.30 17.03
C GLU A 40 15.72 25.12 16.07
N LEU A 41 16.99 24.74 15.88
CA LEU A 41 17.36 23.60 15.05
C LEU A 41 16.77 22.30 15.59
N LYS A 42 16.78 22.09 16.91
CA LYS A 42 16.12 20.93 17.55
C LYS A 42 14.62 20.87 17.25
N SER A 43 13.92 22.00 17.30
CA SER A 43 12.48 22.05 16.99
C SER A 43 12.21 21.66 15.54
N LEU A 44 13.07 22.08 14.61
CA LEU A 44 12.96 21.70 13.20
C LEU A 44 13.29 20.22 12.97
N VAL A 45 14.34 19.69 13.60
CA VAL A 45 14.69 18.26 13.56
C VAL A 45 13.54 17.43 14.13
N ARG A 46 12.94 17.85 15.24
CA ARG A 46 11.77 17.17 15.83
C ARG A 46 10.59 17.11 14.86
N ALA A 47 10.32 18.17 14.11
CA ALA A 47 9.26 18.19 13.10
C ALA A 47 9.57 17.27 11.91
N ASP A 48 10.81 17.25 11.44
CA ASP A 48 11.26 16.34 10.38
C ASP A 48 11.19 14.88 10.81
N LEU A 49 11.62 14.55 12.04
CA LEU A 49 11.47 13.23 12.63
C LEU A 49 10.00 12.77 12.67
N LYS A 50 9.06 13.64 13.05
CA LYS A 50 7.62 13.28 12.99
C LYS A 50 7.18 12.91 11.57
N LYS A 51 7.65 13.66 10.56
CA LYS A 51 7.36 13.36 9.15
C LYS A 51 7.97 12.02 8.75
N GLU A 52 9.20 11.75 9.16
CA GLU A 52 9.88 10.48 8.94
C GLU A 52 9.13 9.29 9.56
N TRP A 53 8.59 9.45 10.77
CA TRP A 53 7.79 8.41 11.41
C TRP A 53 6.58 7.99 10.56
N HIS A 54 5.84 8.94 10.00
CA HIS A 54 4.74 8.65 9.08
C HIS A 54 5.23 8.04 7.76
N PHE A 55 6.32 8.56 7.21
CA PHE A 55 6.93 8.03 5.99
C PHE A 55 7.33 6.55 6.15
N LEU A 56 8.02 6.20 7.24
CA LEU A 56 8.48 4.83 7.50
C LEU A 56 7.31 3.86 7.67
N ARG A 57 6.16 4.30 8.22
CA ARG A 57 4.95 3.46 8.29
C ARG A 57 4.39 3.12 6.92
N VAL A 58 4.30 4.10 6.04
CA VAL A 58 3.86 3.90 4.65
C VAL A 58 4.85 3.00 3.92
N ASP A 59 6.15 3.19 4.12
CA ASP A 59 7.17 2.34 3.49
C ASP A 59 7.07 0.89 3.96
N ASN A 60 6.95 0.64 5.27
CA ASN A 60 6.77 -0.69 5.81
C ASN A 60 5.50 -1.37 5.28
N PHE A 61 4.38 -0.64 5.25
CA PHE A 61 3.13 -1.13 4.66
C PHE A 61 3.30 -1.48 3.16
N ARG A 62 4.02 -0.66 2.39
CA ARG A 62 4.32 -0.92 0.98
C ARG A 62 5.16 -2.18 0.82
N GLN A 63 6.20 -2.38 1.64
CA GLN A 63 7.04 -3.58 1.60
C GLN A 63 6.24 -4.83 1.96
N GLU A 64 5.44 -4.80 3.02
CA GLU A 64 4.60 -5.91 3.44
C GLU A 64 3.56 -6.28 2.36
N THR A 65 2.92 -5.27 1.78
CA THR A 65 1.97 -5.45 0.66
C THR A 65 2.67 -6.08 -0.54
N ARG A 66 3.87 -5.58 -0.88
CA ARG A 66 4.71 -6.15 -1.94
C ARG A 66 5.05 -7.61 -1.66
N ILE A 67 5.48 -7.95 -0.45
CA ILE A 67 5.83 -9.33 -0.08
C ILE A 67 4.62 -10.24 -0.29
N ARG A 68 3.44 -9.87 0.23
CA ARG A 68 2.20 -10.66 0.10
C ARG A 68 1.81 -10.88 -1.36
N TRP A 69 1.82 -9.83 -2.17
CA TRP A 69 1.32 -9.89 -3.56
C TRP A 69 2.34 -10.37 -4.60
N ALA A 70 3.64 -10.31 -4.30
CA ALA A 70 4.69 -10.42 -5.32
C ALA A 70 5.70 -11.55 -5.08
N THR A 71 5.61 -12.28 -3.96
CA THR A 71 6.55 -13.36 -3.62
C THR A 71 5.91 -14.75 -3.73
N THR A 72 6.30 -15.70 -2.88
CA THR A 72 5.89 -17.11 -2.93
C THR A 72 4.51 -17.35 -2.32
N ASP A 73 3.97 -18.55 -2.53
CA ASP A 73 2.69 -19.01 -1.94
C ASP A 73 2.65 -18.96 -0.41
N ARG A 74 3.81 -18.85 0.26
CA ARG A 74 3.87 -18.71 1.71
C ARG A 74 3.04 -17.53 2.20
N TYR A 75 3.02 -16.42 1.46
CA TYR A 75 2.36 -15.17 1.87
C TYR A 75 1.03 -14.92 1.18
N ARG A 76 0.44 -15.95 0.56
CA ARG A 76 -0.84 -15.84 -0.17
C ARG A 76 -1.78 -16.96 0.20
N ILE A 77 -3.07 -16.74 0.00
CA ILE A 77 -4.03 -17.84 0.02
C ILE A 77 -3.91 -18.57 -1.32
N ARG A 78 -3.75 -19.89 -1.23
CA ARG A 78 -3.67 -20.79 -2.38
C ARG A 78 -4.94 -21.64 -2.42
N LEU A 79 -5.58 -21.69 -3.58
CA LEU A 79 -6.70 -22.59 -3.82
C LEU A 79 -6.22 -23.78 -4.64
N ASP A 80 -5.99 -24.88 -3.94
CA ASP A 80 -5.58 -26.18 -4.51
C ASP A 80 -6.75 -27.09 -4.87
N ASP A 81 -7.95 -26.76 -4.39
CA ASP A 81 -9.17 -27.51 -4.63
C ASP A 81 -10.36 -26.56 -4.75
N MET A 82 -11.56 -27.12 -4.90
CA MET A 82 -12.81 -26.37 -5.09
C MET A 82 -13.34 -25.65 -3.84
N VAL A 83 -12.73 -25.87 -2.67
CA VAL A 83 -13.24 -25.40 -1.37
C VAL A 83 -12.28 -24.38 -0.75
N GLY A 84 -10.97 -24.58 -0.91
CA GLY A 84 -9.93 -23.82 -0.25
C GLY A 84 -9.79 -24.17 1.23
N ASN A 85 -8.58 -24.00 1.74
CA ASN A 85 -8.28 -24.11 3.17
C ASN A 85 -7.62 -22.82 3.65
N LEU A 86 -8.22 -22.20 4.67
CA LEU A 86 -7.65 -21.02 5.31
C LEU A 86 -6.74 -21.43 6.46
N ASP A 87 -5.44 -21.26 6.25
CA ASP A 87 -4.45 -21.33 7.33
C ASP A 87 -4.74 -20.25 8.39
N PRO A 88 -4.87 -20.59 9.69
CA PRO A 88 -5.07 -19.61 10.76
C PRO A 88 -4.03 -18.48 10.77
N GLU A 89 -2.77 -18.76 10.38
CA GLU A 89 -1.73 -17.72 10.30
C GLU A 89 -2.02 -16.66 9.22
N LYS A 90 -2.90 -16.97 8.25
CA LYS A 90 -3.28 -16.10 7.14
C LYS A 90 -4.61 -15.39 7.35
N LEU A 91 -5.28 -15.56 8.51
CA LEU A 91 -6.57 -14.92 8.80
C LEU A 91 -6.50 -13.40 8.63
N SER A 92 -5.47 -12.76 9.18
CA SER A 92 -5.26 -11.31 9.08
C SER A 92 -5.11 -10.82 7.63
N TYR A 93 -4.82 -11.72 6.67
CA TYR A 93 -4.72 -11.36 5.27
C TYR A 93 -6.09 -11.12 4.64
N LEU A 94 -7.17 -11.66 5.19
CA LEU A 94 -8.54 -11.39 4.71
C LEU A 94 -9.13 -10.14 5.38
N CYS A 95 -8.67 -9.83 6.59
CA CYS A 95 -9.21 -8.72 7.36
C CYS A 95 -8.92 -7.35 6.74
N ASN A 96 -9.82 -6.40 7.00
CA ASN A 96 -9.73 -4.99 6.62
C ASN A 96 -9.54 -4.78 5.12
N LYS A 97 -10.11 -5.66 4.31
CA LYS A 97 -10.09 -5.54 2.85
C LYS A 97 -11.53 -5.59 2.37
N PRO A 98 -11.93 -4.78 1.39
CA PRO A 98 -13.29 -4.81 0.86
C PRO A 98 -13.51 -5.96 -0.12
N THR A 99 -12.46 -6.61 -0.64
CA THR A 99 -12.62 -7.74 -1.58
C THR A 99 -11.41 -8.68 -1.59
N ALA A 100 -11.60 -9.87 -2.16
CA ALA A 100 -10.51 -10.74 -2.61
C ALA A 100 -10.18 -10.50 -4.10
N PHE A 101 -8.91 -10.69 -4.48
CA PHE A 101 -8.42 -10.60 -5.86
C PHE A 101 -7.86 -11.95 -6.32
N TYR A 102 -8.64 -12.65 -7.14
CA TYR A 102 -8.35 -14.01 -7.60
C TYR A 102 -7.54 -14.04 -8.89
N TRP A 103 -6.39 -14.71 -8.84
CA TRP A 103 -5.55 -14.99 -9.99
C TRP A 103 -5.87 -16.34 -10.60
N LEU A 104 -6.53 -16.37 -11.75
CA LEU A 104 -6.70 -17.59 -12.53
C LEU A 104 -5.38 -18.05 -13.18
N GLN A 105 -5.29 -19.34 -13.48
CA GLN A 105 -4.12 -19.94 -14.14
C GLN A 105 -3.80 -19.31 -15.50
N SER A 106 -4.81 -18.83 -16.22
CA SER A 106 -4.64 -18.12 -17.51
C SER A 106 -3.98 -16.74 -17.36
N ALA A 107 -4.08 -16.12 -16.19
CA ALA A 107 -3.45 -14.83 -15.87
C ALA A 107 -2.11 -14.95 -15.14
N GLN A 108 -1.62 -16.19 -14.92
CA GLN A 108 -0.35 -16.47 -14.28
C GLN A 108 0.74 -16.73 -15.32
N ARG A 109 1.97 -16.33 -15.00
CA ARG A 109 3.17 -16.59 -15.80
C ARG A 109 3.88 -17.86 -15.31
N THR A 110 4.52 -18.50 -16.26
CA THR A 110 5.40 -19.64 -16.04
C THR A 110 6.69 -19.18 -15.39
N ASP A 111 7.10 -19.85 -14.30
CA ASP A 111 8.41 -19.63 -13.67
C ASP A 111 9.53 -20.39 -14.38
N ALA A 112 10.74 -20.34 -13.81
CA ALA A 112 11.91 -21.05 -14.34
C ALA A 112 11.77 -22.58 -14.32
N THR A 113 10.83 -23.12 -13.53
CA THR A 113 10.57 -24.56 -13.41
C THR A 113 9.52 -25.06 -14.40
N GLY A 114 8.83 -24.16 -15.11
CA GLY A 114 7.74 -24.50 -16.01
C GLY A 114 6.35 -24.43 -15.35
N GLU A 115 6.28 -24.08 -14.06
CA GLU A 115 5.03 -23.97 -13.32
C GLU A 115 4.38 -22.58 -13.47
N LYS A 116 3.07 -22.55 -13.69
CA LYS A 116 2.29 -21.31 -13.69
C LYS A 116 1.95 -20.90 -12.26
N ASN A 117 2.87 -20.17 -11.63
CA ASN A 117 2.73 -19.70 -10.26
C ASN A 117 3.08 -18.20 -10.09
N GLN A 118 3.59 -17.53 -11.12
CA GLN A 118 3.99 -16.13 -11.03
C GLN A 118 2.82 -15.19 -11.34
N THR A 119 2.54 -14.27 -10.43
CA THR A 119 1.62 -13.15 -10.66
C THR A 119 2.41 -11.89 -11.00
N PRO A 120 2.14 -11.22 -12.13
CA PRO A 120 2.87 -10.02 -12.50
C PRO A 120 2.74 -8.91 -11.45
N LYS A 121 3.88 -8.51 -10.89
CA LYS A 121 3.99 -7.46 -9.85
C LYS A 121 3.43 -6.10 -10.29
N ILE A 122 3.43 -5.81 -11.59
CA ILE A 122 2.91 -4.55 -12.13
C ILE A 122 1.41 -4.37 -11.89
N ILE A 123 0.64 -5.47 -11.79
CA ILE A 123 -0.80 -5.40 -11.49
C ILE A 123 -1.03 -4.95 -10.05
N LEU A 124 -0.22 -5.42 -9.09
CA LEU A 124 -0.25 -4.88 -7.72
C LEU A 124 0.05 -3.39 -7.74
N ALA A 125 1.13 -2.98 -8.42
CA ALA A 125 1.54 -1.58 -8.45
C ALA A 125 0.42 -0.69 -9.03
N ALA A 126 -0.24 -1.14 -10.11
CA ALA A 126 -1.40 -0.45 -10.69
C ALA A 126 -2.61 -0.38 -9.74
N ILE A 127 -2.89 -1.46 -8.99
CA ILE A 127 -3.94 -1.45 -7.96
C ILE A 127 -3.62 -0.45 -6.85
N TYR A 128 -2.39 -0.50 -6.32
CA TYR A 128 -1.95 0.35 -5.23
C TYR A 128 -2.03 1.83 -5.62
N GLU A 129 -1.62 2.14 -6.85
CA GLU A 129 -1.68 3.49 -7.42
C GLU A 129 -3.12 4.00 -7.54
N GLU A 130 -4.01 3.22 -8.17
CA GLU A 130 -5.43 3.61 -8.29
C GLU A 130 -6.13 3.71 -6.92
N TRP A 131 -5.80 2.81 -5.99
CA TRP A 131 -6.36 2.83 -4.65
C TRP A 131 -5.95 4.11 -3.90
N ARG A 132 -4.67 4.49 -3.92
CA ARG A 132 -4.20 5.76 -3.35
C ARG A 132 -4.93 6.95 -3.97
N ARG A 133 -5.05 6.98 -5.30
CA ARG A 133 -5.75 8.04 -6.03
C ARG A 133 -7.20 8.19 -5.57
N CYS A 134 -7.89 7.07 -5.33
CA CYS A 134 -9.25 7.10 -4.82
C CYS A 134 -9.34 7.79 -3.45
N TYR A 135 -8.32 7.72 -2.61
CA TYR A 135 -8.26 8.37 -1.28
C TYR A 135 -7.46 9.68 -1.27
N ASN A 136 -7.35 10.38 -2.41
CA ASN A 136 -6.56 11.62 -2.52
C ASN A 136 -5.11 11.46 -2.00
N ASN A 137 -4.50 10.30 -2.26
CA ASN A 137 -3.16 9.90 -1.83
C ASN A 137 -2.97 9.65 -0.33
N GLU A 138 -4.04 9.67 0.46
CA GLU A 138 -4.03 9.44 1.91
C GLU A 138 -4.99 8.29 2.32
N PRO A 139 -4.82 7.06 1.79
CA PRO A 139 -5.65 5.95 2.24
C PRO A 139 -5.31 5.54 3.68
N ASN A 140 -6.29 4.96 4.36
CA ASN A 140 -6.07 4.29 5.64
C ASN A 140 -5.21 3.03 5.40
N ILE A 141 -4.06 2.91 6.06
CA ILE A 141 -3.18 1.73 5.97
C ILE A 141 -3.18 0.89 7.26
N GLU A 142 -3.92 1.35 8.28
CA GLU A 142 -3.94 0.74 9.60
C GLU A 142 -4.47 -0.69 9.53
N PHE A 143 -3.85 -1.59 10.32
CA PHE A 143 -4.26 -2.98 10.46
C PHE A 143 -4.32 -3.73 9.13
N GLY A 144 -3.39 -3.39 8.23
CA GLY A 144 -3.27 -3.99 6.91
C GLY A 144 -4.44 -3.67 5.97
N HIS A 145 -5.11 -2.54 6.18
CA HIS A 145 -6.18 -2.06 5.31
C HIS A 145 -5.65 -1.79 3.90
N PHE A 146 -6.25 -2.44 2.91
CA PHE A 146 -5.86 -2.35 1.51
C PHE A 146 -7.02 -2.76 0.61
N PHE A 147 -6.97 -2.38 -0.66
CA PHE A 147 -7.99 -2.71 -1.66
C PHE A 147 -8.38 -4.20 -1.70
N ALA A 148 -7.42 -5.12 -1.68
CA ALA A 148 -7.76 -6.53 -1.81
C ALA A 148 -6.73 -7.50 -1.22
N ASN A 149 -7.20 -8.73 -0.97
CA ASN A 149 -6.34 -9.85 -0.62
C ASN A 149 -6.02 -10.68 -1.87
N PRO A 150 -4.74 -10.95 -2.20
CA PRO A 150 -4.40 -11.76 -3.36
C PRO A 150 -4.65 -13.25 -3.08
N VAL A 151 -5.45 -13.89 -3.92
CA VAL A 151 -5.71 -15.34 -3.87
C VAL A 151 -5.25 -15.97 -5.17
N ARG A 152 -4.36 -16.96 -5.09
CA ARG A 152 -3.85 -17.67 -6.27
C ARG A 152 -4.60 -18.98 -6.45
N ILE A 153 -5.14 -19.20 -7.64
CA ILE A 153 -5.78 -20.47 -8.02
C ILE A 153 -4.74 -21.34 -8.72
N THR A 154 -4.56 -22.58 -8.27
CA THR A 154 -3.64 -23.53 -8.92
C THR A 154 -4.32 -24.26 -10.08
N SER A 155 -3.60 -25.14 -10.77
CA SER A 155 -4.17 -25.97 -11.84
C SER A 155 -5.28 -26.92 -11.37
N THR A 156 -5.32 -27.26 -10.08
CA THR A 156 -6.32 -28.13 -9.46
C THR A 156 -7.44 -27.38 -8.75
N GLY A 157 -7.31 -26.05 -8.61
CA GLY A 157 -8.33 -25.18 -8.03
C GLY A 157 -9.49 -24.85 -8.98
N PRO A 158 -10.43 -23.98 -8.56
CA PRO A 158 -11.62 -23.66 -9.34
C PRO A 158 -11.30 -22.84 -10.59
N SER A 159 -11.68 -23.34 -11.76
CA SER A 159 -11.48 -22.64 -13.04
C SER A 159 -12.67 -21.79 -13.49
N THR A 160 -13.86 -22.03 -12.91
CA THR A 160 -15.10 -21.32 -13.25
C THR A 160 -15.43 -20.25 -12.23
N VAL A 161 -16.13 -19.18 -12.66
CA VAL A 161 -16.54 -18.11 -11.73
C VAL A 161 -17.42 -18.63 -10.59
N ALA A 162 -18.35 -19.55 -10.90
CA ALA A 162 -19.18 -20.21 -9.89
C ALA A 162 -18.35 -20.98 -8.86
N GLY A 163 -17.32 -21.70 -9.32
CA GLY A 163 -16.39 -22.42 -8.44
C GLY A 163 -15.59 -21.48 -7.54
N ILE A 164 -15.15 -20.35 -8.08
CA ILE A 164 -14.43 -19.32 -7.32
C ILE A 164 -15.32 -18.72 -6.24
N ILE A 165 -16.56 -18.36 -6.57
CA ILE A 165 -17.54 -17.84 -5.59
C ILE A 165 -17.79 -18.87 -4.49
N LYS A 166 -17.95 -20.15 -4.84
CA LYS A 166 -18.14 -21.23 -3.86
C LYS A 166 -16.94 -21.35 -2.91
N ALA A 167 -15.71 -21.36 -3.46
CA ALA A 167 -14.49 -21.41 -2.65
C ALA A 167 -14.34 -20.16 -1.77
N HIS A 168 -14.66 -18.98 -2.31
CA HIS A 168 -14.63 -17.73 -1.56
C HIS A 168 -15.58 -17.73 -0.36
N ARG A 169 -16.82 -18.16 -0.56
CA ARG A 169 -17.80 -18.32 0.54
C ARG A 169 -17.28 -19.29 1.62
N SER A 170 -16.65 -20.39 1.21
CA SER A 170 -16.02 -21.34 2.13
C SER A 170 -14.90 -20.69 2.95
N LEU A 171 -13.98 -19.94 2.30
CA LEU A 171 -12.93 -19.21 3.00
C LEU A 171 -13.48 -18.20 4.01
N CYS A 172 -14.56 -17.50 3.64
CA CYS A 172 -15.21 -16.55 4.54
C CYS A 172 -15.84 -17.24 5.76
N VAL A 173 -16.50 -18.39 5.58
CA VAL A 173 -17.04 -19.19 6.70
C VAL A 173 -15.92 -19.67 7.62
N GLN A 174 -14.80 -20.14 7.05
CA GLN A 174 -13.61 -20.52 7.83
C GLN A 174 -13.06 -19.33 8.62
N ALA A 175 -12.97 -18.15 7.98
CA ALA A 175 -12.49 -16.93 8.63
C ALA A 175 -13.37 -16.52 9.81
N SER A 176 -14.69 -16.48 9.62
CA SER A 176 -15.64 -16.18 10.70
C SER A 176 -15.55 -17.19 11.86
N SER A 177 -15.38 -18.49 11.54
CA SER A 177 -15.18 -19.53 12.56
C SER A 177 -13.90 -19.32 13.36
N LEU A 178 -12.80 -18.96 12.70
CA LEU A 178 -11.52 -18.68 13.36
C LEU A 178 -11.60 -17.43 14.24
N ILE A 179 -12.26 -16.37 13.78
CA ILE A 179 -12.48 -15.14 14.59
C ILE A 179 -13.25 -15.48 15.86
N ASN A 180 -14.37 -16.21 15.75
CA ASN A 180 -15.17 -16.63 16.90
C ASN A 180 -14.40 -17.54 17.88
N GLN A 181 -13.49 -18.38 17.38
CA GLN A 181 -12.64 -19.23 18.23
C GLN A 181 -11.59 -18.43 18.99
N VAL A 182 -11.03 -17.38 18.38
CA VAL A 182 -10.06 -16.48 19.00
C VAL A 182 -10.75 -15.63 20.08
N GLU A 183 -11.95 -15.11 19.81
CA GLU A 183 -12.74 -14.34 20.80
C GLU A 183 -13.17 -15.18 22.02
N GLY A 184 -13.38 -16.49 21.82
CA GLY A 184 -13.73 -17.42 22.91
C GLY A 184 -12.56 -17.92 23.75
N ARG A 185 -11.30 -17.70 23.34
CA ARG A 185 -10.10 -18.11 24.07
C ARG A 185 -9.38 -16.88 24.62
N ALA A 186 -9.80 -16.45 25.81
CA ALA A 186 -9.15 -15.36 26.55
C ALA A 186 -7.73 -15.69 27.05
N ASP A 187 -7.24 -16.92 26.88
CA ASP A 187 -5.95 -17.35 27.43
C ASP A 187 -5.14 -18.24 26.47
N ASN A 188 -3.98 -17.70 26.09
CA ASN A 188 -2.73 -18.38 25.74
C ASN A 188 -2.66 -19.18 24.42
N VAL A 189 -1.51 -19.00 23.75
CA VAL A 189 -0.95 -19.79 22.65
C VAL A 189 -1.31 -19.36 21.21
N ILE A 190 -0.97 -18.11 20.81
CA ILE A 190 -0.25 -17.81 19.53
C ILE A 190 0.54 -16.50 19.72
N GLU A 191 1.84 -16.58 20.05
CA GLU A 191 2.81 -15.46 20.20
C GLU A 191 3.12 -14.68 18.91
N ARG A 192 2.24 -14.73 17.89
CA ARG A 192 2.36 -13.95 16.66
C ARG A 192 1.05 -13.34 16.18
N GLN A 193 -0.03 -13.48 16.94
CA GLN A 193 -1.24 -12.73 16.62
C GLN A 193 -1.06 -11.28 17.06
N PRO A 194 -1.45 -10.31 16.21
CA PRO A 194 -1.41 -8.91 16.61
C PRO A 194 -2.23 -8.78 17.89
N SER A 195 -1.64 -8.15 18.91
CA SER A 195 -2.17 -7.93 20.25
C SER A 195 -3.44 -7.04 20.28
N SER A 196 -4.16 -6.94 19.16
CA SER A 196 -5.37 -6.16 18.93
C SER A 196 -6.33 -6.88 17.97
N SER A 197 -6.79 -8.08 18.34
CA SER A 197 -7.83 -8.82 17.59
C SER A 197 -9.08 -7.97 17.28
N GLN A 198 -9.36 -6.95 18.09
CA GLN A 198 -10.47 -6.01 17.92
C GLN A 198 -10.41 -5.17 16.63
N HIS A 199 -9.23 -5.02 16.01
CA HIS A 199 -9.08 -4.16 14.82
C HIS A 199 -8.93 -4.95 13.52
N TYR A 200 -8.96 -6.28 13.57
CA TYR A 200 -8.93 -7.15 12.39
C TYR A 200 -10.31 -7.76 12.18
N SER A 201 -11.07 -7.22 11.23
CA SER A 201 -12.39 -7.75 10.87
C SER A 201 -12.46 -8.10 9.39
N VAL A 202 -13.18 -9.18 9.05
CA VAL A 202 -13.53 -9.44 7.64
C VAL A 202 -14.71 -8.53 7.31
N LEU A 203 -14.49 -7.58 6.39
CA LEU A 203 -15.51 -6.60 6.06
C LEU A 203 -16.70 -7.28 5.36
N PRO A 204 -17.95 -6.86 5.59
CA PRO A 204 -19.12 -7.33 4.84
C PRO A 204 -18.94 -7.27 3.31
N LEU A 205 -18.27 -6.23 2.79
CA LEU A 205 -17.95 -6.14 1.36
C LEU A 205 -17.05 -7.29 0.89
N TYR A 206 -16.12 -7.75 1.74
CA TYR A 206 -15.25 -8.89 1.42
C TYR A 206 -16.06 -10.14 1.15
N HIS A 207 -17.16 -10.37 1.89
CA HIS A 207 -18.06 -11.49 1.66
C HIS A 207 -18.86 -11.34 0.37
N ALA A 208 -19.22 -10.11 0.00
CA ALA A 208 -20.19 -9.80 -1.04
C ALA A 208 -19.62 -9.74 -2.46
N LEU A 209 -18.35 -9.36 -2.60
CA LEU A 209 -17.71 -9.17 -3.89
C LEU A 209 -16.39 -9.92 -4.00
N VAL A 210 -16.12 -10.37 -5.23
CA VAL A 210 -14.80 -10.85 -5.63
C VAL A 210 -14.36 -10.18 -6.92
N VAL A 211 -13.06 -9.90 -7.01
CA VAL A 211 -12.41 -9.47 -8.24
C VAL A 211 -11.61 -10.64 -8.80
N ILE A 212 -11.74 -10.92 -10.09
CA ILE A 212 -11.07 -12.05 -10.74
C ILE A 212 -10.30 -11.51 -11.95
N ILE A 213 -8.99 -11.78 -11.98
CA ILE A 213 -8.17 -11.59 -13.18
C ILE A 213 -8.07 -12.91 -13.93
N ASP A 214 -8.59 -12.92 -15.16
CA ASP A 214 -8.61 -14.11 -16.00
C ASP A 214 -7.67 -14.06 -17.21
N ARG A 215 -7.09 -12.89 -17.49
CA ARG A 215 -6.18 -12.65 -18.60
C ARG A 215 -5.28 -11.45 -18.32
N LEU A 216 -4.21 -11.29 -19.09
CA LEU A 216 -3.23 -10.20 -18.96
C LEU A 216 -3.28 -9.25 -20.17
N ASP A 217 -4.41 -8.56 -20.34
CA ASP A 217 -4.67 -7.71 -21.54
C ASP A 217 -3.67 -6.57 -21.68
N SER A 218 -3.32 -5.95 -20.55
CA SER A 218 -2.41 -4.80 -20.49
C SER A 218 -1.06 -5.05 -21.16
N PHE A 219 -0.55 -6.29 -21.15
CA PHE A 219 0.76 -6.61 -21.72
C PHE A 219 0.79 -6.62 -23.26
N TYR A 220 -0.37 -6.67 -23.89
CA TYR A 220 -0.50 -6.69 -25.34
C TYR A 220 -0.92 -5.33 -25.91
N HIS A 221 -1.27 -4.37 -25.05
CA HIS A 221 -1.74 -3.06 -25.47
C HIS A 221 -0.58 -2.10 -25.77
N GLU A 222 -0.63 -1.37 -26.89
CA GLU A 222 0.45 -0.45 -27.27
C GLU A 222 0.62 0.72 -26.30
N GLU A 223 -0.49 1.20 -25.74
CA GLU A 223 -0.48 2.29 -24.75
C GLU A 223 0.17 1.90 -23.41
N CYS A 224 0.34 0.60 -23.14
CA CYS A 224 1.00 0.08 -21.95
C CYS A 224 2.51 -0.11 -22.14
N ARG A 225 3.06 0.29 -23.29
CA ARG A 225 4.50 0.25 -23.56
C ARG A 225 5.22 1.39 -22.82
N ARG A 226 6.55 1.30 -22.80
CA ARG A 226 7.41 2.37 -22.28
C ARG A 226 7.15 3.66 -23.05
N GLU A 227 7.01 4.75 -22.31
CA GLU A 227 6.86 6.08 -22.88
C GLU A 227 8.23 6.67 -23.26
N SER A 228 8.25 7.93 -23.69
CA SER A 228 9.47 8.63 -24.14
C SER A 228 10.56 8.73 -23.08
N ASP A 229 10.20 8.68 -21.79
CA ASP A 229 11.13 8.65 -20.65
C ASP A 229 11.60 7.23 -20.27
N GLY A 230 11.16 6.21 -21.02
CA GLY A 230 11.51 4.82 -20.76
C GLY A 230 10.71 4.15 -19.64
N LEU A 231 9.74 4.85 -19.04
CA LEU A 231 8.90 4.33 -17.96
C LEU A 231 7.55 3.84 -18.47
N ILE A 232 6.93 2.91 -17.75
CA ILE A 232 5.58 2.41 -17.99
C ILE A 232 4.62 3.11 -17.02
N SER A 233 3.56 3.76 -17.52
CA SER A 233 2.51 4.36 -16.70
C SER A 233 1.67 3.27 -16.02
N LEU A 234 1.65 3.26 -14.68
CA LEU A 234 0.80 2.34 -13.91
C LEU A 234 -0.69 2.63 -14.11
N ARG A 235 -1.04 3.88 -14.36
CA ARG A 235 -2.40 4.31 -14.66
C ARG A 235 -2.90 3.73 -15.99
N LYS A 236 -2.08 3.76 -17.04
CA LYS A 236 -2.43 3.12 -18.32
C LYS A 236 -2.57 1.61 -18.15
N ILE A 237 -1.72 0.98 -17.34
CA ILE A 237 -1.88 -0.44 -17.00
C ILE A 237 -3.24 -0.69 -16.34
N ALA A 238 -3.66 0.14 -15.37
CA ALA A 238 -4.96 -0.01 -14.72
C ALA A 238 -6.15 0.23 -15.66
N GLN A 239 -6.02 1.16 -16.61
CA GLN A 239 -7.07 1.48 -17.59
C GLN A 239 -7.27 0.36 -18.63
N HIS A 240 -6.21 -0.35 -18.99
CA HIS A 240 -6.24 -1.37 -20.06
C HIS A 240 -6.28 -2.81 -19.54
N GLN A 241 -5.82 -3.06 -18.31
CA GLN A 241 -6.01 -4.37 -17.69
C GLN A 241 -7.50 -4.55 -17.38
N THR A 242 -8.11 -5.64 -17.86
CA THR A 242 -9.50 -5.96 -17.50
C THR A 242 -9.58 -6.95 -16.34
N VAL A 243 -10.68 -6.87 -15.60
CA VAL A 243 -11.02 -7.80 -14.51
C VAL A 243 -12.52 -8.08 -14.52
N LEU A 244 -12.92 -9.20 -13.93
CA LEU A 244 -14.30 -9.51 -13.62
C LEU A 244 -14.60 -9.08 -12.19
N ILE A 245 -15.74 -8.42 -11.99
CA ILE A 245 -16.33 -8.22 -10.67
C ILE A 245 -17.55 -9.13 -10.61
N ALA A 246 -17.63 -9.95 -9.56
CA ALA A 246 -18.73 -10.89 -9.38
C ALA A 246 -19.37 -10.70 -8.00
N ARG A 247 -20.70 -10.63 -7.95
CA ARG A 247 -21.44 -10.73 -6.70
C ARG A 247 -21.41 -12.17 -6.22
N THR A 248 -21.10 -12.33 -4.95
CA THR A 248 -21.12 -13.64 -4.31
C THR A 248 -22.53 -14.01 -3.86
N GLY A 249 -23.48 -13.06 -3.81
CA GLY A 249 -24.83 -13.27 -3.26
C GLY A 249 -24.91 -13.32 -1.73
N VAL A 250 -23.82 -13.02 -1.03
CA VAL A 250 -23.76 -12.89 0.44
C VAL A 250 -23.63 -11.41 0.77
N GLU A 251 -24.74 -10.78 1.12
CA GLU A 251 -24.79 -9.32 1.39
C GLU A 251 -25.17 -9.02 2.84
N GLU A 252 -25.15 -10.04 3.72
CA GLU A 252 -25.38 -9.84 5.15
C GLU A 252 -24.36 -8.84 5.73
N GLY A 253 -24.86 -7.86 6.48
CA GLY A 253 -24.03 -6.85 7.14
C GLY A 253 -23.70 -5.61 6.29
N LEU A 254 -24.11 -5.56 5.02
CA LEU A 254 -24.09 -4.33 4.22
C LEU A 254 -25.29 -3.44 4.55
N HIS A 255 -25.09 -2.13 4.47
CA HIS A 255 -26.20 -1.18 4.67
C HIS A 255 -27.13 -1.11 3.44
N GLU A 256 -26.59 -1.32 2.25
CA GLU A 256 -27.33 -1.32 0.98
C GLU A 256 -26.90 -2.48 0.10
N SER A 257 -27.83 -2.98 -0.72
CA SER A 257 -27.53 -4.03 -1.68
C SER A 257 -26.63 -3.51 -2.80
N ILE A 258 -25.74 -4.38 -3.28
CA ILE A 258 -24.77 -3.99 -4.30
C ILE A 258 -25.44 -3.99 -5.67
N SER A 259 -25.33 -2.87 -6.38
CA SER A 259 -25.85 -2.70 -7.74
C SER A 259 -24.71 -2.47 -8.72
N PHE A 260 -24.75 -3.17 -9.86
CA PHE A 260 -23.82 -2.98 -10.98
C PHE A 260 -24.35 -2.00 -12.04
N GLU A 261 -25.45 -1.29 -11.78
CA GLU A 261 -26.02 -0.32 -12.73
C GLU A 261 -25.00 0.76 -13.14
N SER A 262 -24.21 1.28 -12.19
CA SER A 262 -23.16 2.28 -12.47
C SER A 262 -22.01 1.74 -13.33
N LEU A 263 -21.85 0.41 -13.41
CA LEU A 263 -20.81 -0.25 -14.19
C LEU A 263 -21.24 -0.54 -15.64
N LYS A 264 -22.54 -0.47 -15.96
CA LYS A 264 -23.04 -0.83 -17.30
C LYS A 264 -22.40 -0.02 -18.42
N SER A 265 -22.23 1.29 -18.23
CA SER A 265 -21.59 2.18 -19.22
C SER A 265 -20.10 1.90 -19.42
N HIS A 266 -19.46 1.19 -18.49
CA HIS A 266 -18.05 0.82 -18.52
C HIS A 266 -17.83 -0.68 -18.79
N SER A 267 -18.92 -1.41 -19.02
CA SER A 267 -18.87 -2.86 -19.17
C SER A 267 -18.22 -3.27 -20.50
N LEU A 268 -17.36 -4.27 -20.42
CA LEU A 268 -16.68 -4.88 -21.55
C LEU A 268 -17.28 -6.28 -21.82
N PRO A 269 -17.10 -6.84 -23.02
CA PRO A 269 -17.50 -8.21 -23.32
C PRO A 269 -16.91 -9.22 -22.32
N LEU A 270 -17.73 -10.11 -21.79
CA LEU A 270 -17.29 -11.11 -20.80
C LEU A 270 -16.34 -12.16 -21.39
N ASP A 271 -16.44 -12.47 -22.68
CA ASP A 271 -15.61 -13.44 -23.42
C ASP A 271 -15.28 -14.71 -22.62
N ARG A 272 -16.30 -15.31 -22.00
CA ARG A 272 -16.21 -16.51 -21.16
C ARG A 272 -17.40 -17.41 -21.37
N PHE A 273 -17.15 -18.70 -21.54
CA PHE A 273 -18.19 -19.71 -21.80
C PHE A 273 -18.85 -20.23 -20.53
N ASP A 274 -18.17 -20.11 -19.37
CA ASP A 274 -18.66 -20.58 -18.07
C ASP A 274 -19.65 -19.62 -17.41
N VAL A 275 -19.92 -18.48 -18.04
CA VAL A 275 -20.92 -17.51 -17.62
C VAL A 275 -22.14 -17.65 -18.52
N VAL A 276 -22.96 -18.68 -18.28
CA VAL A 276 -24.25 -18.83 -18.96
C VAL A 276 -25.24 -17.87 -18.31
N THR A 277 -25.66 -16.88 -19.08
CA THR A 277 -26.55 -15.76 -18.72
C THR A 277 -27.75 -16.21 -17.89
N LYS A 278 -27.72 -15.94 -16.56
CA LYS A 278 -28.86 -15.57 -15.66
C LYS A 278 -28.63 -15.90 -14.17
N SER A 279 -27.63 -16.70 -13.79
CA SER A 279 -27.48 -17.14 -12.39
C SER A 279 -26.44 -16.39 -11.56
N ILE A 280 -25.51 -15.65 -12.18
CA ILE A 280 -24.45 -14.93 -11.47
C ILE A 280 -24.32 -13.52 -12.04
N ASP A 281 -24.47 -12.51 -11.18
CA ASP A 281 -24.24 -11.11 -11.53
C ASP A 281 -22.73 -10.86 -11.63
N ILE A 282 -22.26 -10.77 -12.88
CA ILE A 282 -20.85 -10.56 -13.23
C ILE A 282 -20.76 -9.45 -14.27
N VAL A 283 -19.77 -8.58 -14.13
CA VAL A 283 -19.42 -7.59 -15.14
C VAL A 283 -17.92 -7.61 -15.37
N ARG A 284 -17.49 -7.47 -16.64
CA ARG A 284 -16.09 -7.16 -16.95
C ARG A 284 -15.93 -5.65 -17.07
N VAL A 285 -14.90 -5.11 -16.45
CA VAL A 285 -14.52 -3.69 -16.53
C VAL A 285 -13.00 -3.55 -16.54
N SER A 286 -12.49 -2.33 -16.72
CA SER A 286 -11.07 -2.03 -16.46
C SER A 286 -10.74 -2.19 -14.97
N LEU A 287 -9.47 -2.47 -14.66
CA LEU A 287 -8.97 -2.55 -13.30
C LEU A 287 -9.15 -1.22 -12.56
N ALA A 288 -8.90 -0.09 -13.23
CA ALA A 288 -9.15 1.24 -12.68
C ALA A 288 -10.62 1.44 -12.27
N THR A 289 -11.56 1.05 -13.14
CA THR A 289 -13.00 1.10 -12.85
C THR A 289 -13.37 0.21 -11.66
N ALA A 290 -12.79 -1.00 -11.58
CA ALA A 290 -13.06 -1.92 -10.48
C ALA A 290 -12.55 -1.39 -9.13
N VAL A 291 -11.33 -0.83 -9.10
CA VAL A 291 -10.76 -0.22 -7.89
C VAL A 291 -11.63 0.93 -7.43
N GLN A 292 -11.96 1.86 -8.33
CA GLN A 292 -12.82 3.00 -8.01
C GLN A 292 -14.17 2.58 -7.46
N PHE A 293 -14.86 1.65 -8.13
CA PHE A 293 -16.20 1.20 -7.73
C PHE A 293 -16.22 0.59 -6.33
N ILE A 294 -15.30 -0.33 -6.02
CA ILE A 294 -15.26 -1.01 -4.72
C ILE A 294 -14.84 -0.04 -3.62
N THR A 295 -13.90 0.86 -3.88
CA THR A 295 -13.52 1.91 -2.93
C THR A 295 -14.67 2.88 -2.66
N ASP A 296 -15.49 3.21 -3.65
CA ASP A 296 -16.67 4.06 -3.43
C ASP A 296 -17.74 3.35 -2.59
N LEU A 297 -17.92 2.03 -2.77
CA LEU A 297 -18.76 1.21 -1.89
C LEU A 297 -18.22 1.18 -0.45
N GLU A 298 -16.92 0.98 -0.28
CA GLU A 298 -16.26 0.96 1.04
C GLU A 298 -16.44 2.29 1.77
N LYS A 299 -16.18 3.42 1.09
CA LYS A 299 -16.43 4.75 1.67
C LYS A 299 -17.89 4.97 2.04
N ALA A 300 -18.84 4.45 1.25
CA ALA A 300 -20.26 4.57 1.57
C ALA A 300 -20.59 3.78 2.84
N GLU A 301 -20.04 2.57 3.00
CA GLU A 301 -20.18 1.78 4.22
C GLU A 301 -19.51 2.44 5.44
N ASP A 302 -18.31 2.99 5.28
CA ASP A 302 -17.58 3.67 6.36
C ASP A 302 -18.30 4.92 6.86
N ARG A 303 -18.85 5.74 5.95
CA ARG A 303 -19.66 6.93 6.32
C ARG A 303 -20.87 6.57 7.17
N ARG A 304 -21.41 5.36 7.01
CA ARG A 304 -22.57 4.87 7.78
C ARG A 304 -22.16 4.29 9.13
N ARG A 305 -20.93 3.77 9.25
CA ARG A 305 -20.36 3.25 10.51
C ARG A 305 -19.87 4.34 11.45
N LEU A 306 -19.36 5.45 10.92
CA LEU A 306 -18.81 6.56 11.69
C LEU A 306 -19.91 7.38 12.38
N VAL A 307 -20.53 6.82 13.42
CA VAL A 307 -21.45 7.51 14.35
C VAL A 307 -20.76 7.79 15.70
N THR A 308 -19.68 7.09 16.01
CA THR A 308 -18.90 7.27 17.25
C THR A 308 -17.54 7.87 16.90
N GLY A 309 -17.31 9.13 17.30
CA GLY A 309 -16.08 9.88 17.04
C GLY A 309 -14.84 9.37 17.81
N GLU A 310 -14.64 8.05 17.87
CA GLU A 310 -13.42 7.45 18.39
C GLU A 310 -12.31 7.56 17.35
N GLU A 311 -11.17 8.12 17.74
CA GLU A 311 -9.97 8.10 16.92
C GLU A 311 -9.61 6.64 16.61
N SER A 312 -9.48 6.31 15.33
CA SER A 312 -9.06 4.96 14.93
C SER A 312 -7.66 4.69 15.48
N PRO A 313 -7.44 3.57 16.17
CA PRO A 313 -6.16 3.28 16.78
C PRO A 313 -5.08 3.09 15.71
N LEU A 314 -3.85 3.41 16.07
CA LEU A 314 -2.69 3.21 15.19
C LEU A 314 -2.18 1.77 15.30
N ASP A 315 -1.95 1.15 14.15
CA ASP A 315 -1.34 -0.16 14.02
C ASP A 315 0.15 -0.09 14.34
N ALA A 316 0.50 -0.67 15.48
CA ALA A 316 1.89 -0.74 15.94
C ALA A 316 2.75 -1.70 15.10
N SER A 317 2.14 -2.62 14.34
CA SER A 317 2.88 -3.61 13.53
C SER A 317 3.56 -2.99 12.31
N ILE A 318 3.08 -1.84 11.84
CA ILE A 318 3.70 -1.10 10.74
C ILE A 318 4.65 0.01 11.21
N CYS A 319 4.87 0.16 12.52
CA CYS A 319 5.71 1.21 13.07
C CYS A 319 7.22 0.96 12.91
N PRO A 320 8.03 2.04 12.89
CA PRO A 320 9.48 1.92 12.98
C PRO A 320 9.88 1.28 14.31
N ILE A 321 10.67 0.21 14.27
CA ILE A 321 11.22 -0.47 15.47
C ILE A 321 12.66 0.03 15.74
N PHE A 322 12.92 1.31 15.52
CA PHE A 322 14.24 1.88 15.73
C PHE A 322 14.20 2.82 16.93
N TYR A 323 14.57 2.28 18.09
CA TYR A 323 14.88 3.07 19.29
C TYR A 323 16.26 2.65 19.81
N PRO A 324 17.04 3.57 20.38
CA PRO A 324 18.21 3.18 21.16
C PRO A 324 17.74 2.33 22.36
N LYS A 325 18.48 1.26 22.67
CA LYS A 325 18.13 0.24 23.69
C LYS A 325 17.67 0.81 25.03
N GLU A 326 18.23 1.94 25.43
CA GLU A 326 17.92 2.60 26.72
C GLU A 326 16.55 3.29 26.75
N PHE A 327 15.91 3.42 25.58
CA PHE A 327 14.57 3.97 25.39
C PHE A 327 13.53 2.89 25.02
N GLU A 328 13.88 1.60 25.13
CA GLU A 328 12.94 0.48 24.93
C GLU A 328 11.69 0.58 25.83
N THR A 329 11.81 1.22 27.00
CA THR A 329 10.68 1.49 27.91
C THR A 329 9.63 2.46 27.34
N LEU A 330 9.97 3.23 26.28
CA LEU A 330 9.01 4.03 25.51
C LEU A 330 8.27 3.20 24.46
N GLY A 331 8.69 1.95 24.20
CA GLY A 331 8.36 1.16 23.01
C GLY A 331 6.88 1.18 22.64
N GLU A 332 5.97 0.83 23.56
CA GLU A 332 4.54 0.79 23.23
C GLU A 332 3.92 2.17 22.96
N LYS A 333 4.35 3.21 23.69
CA LYS A 333 3.84 4.58 23.51
C LYS A 333 4.41 5.23 22.25
N ALA A 334 5.70 5.06 22.00
CA ALA A 334 6.35 5.61 20.82
C ALA A 334 5.93 4.91 19.53
N ASN A 335 5.58 3.61 19.61
CA ASN A 335 4.96 2.88 18.50
C ASN A 335 3.55 3.38 18.17
N ARG A 336 2.92 4.23 18.98
CA ARG A 336 1.56 4.72 18.69
C ARG A 336 1.47 6.24 18.74
N ASN A 337 2.60 6.93 18.84
CA ASN A 337 2.62 8.36 18.98
C ASN A 337 3.89 8.97 18.33
N PRO A 338 3.76 9.69 17.21
CA PRO A 338 4.90 10.31 16.53
C PRO A 338 5.61 11.36 17.39
N GLU A 339 4.90 12.03 18.31
CA GLU A 339 5.51 12.99 19.23
C GLU A 339 6.44 12.28 20.22
N ALA A 340 5.95 11.20 20.83
CA ALA A 340 6.73 10.42 21.79
C ALA A 340 7.95 9.77 21.11
N TRP A 341 7.81 9.33 19.86
CA TRP A 341 8.90 8.83 19.04
C TRP A 341 9.96 9.91 18.80
N ALA A 342 9.55 11.06 18.25
CA ALA A 342 10.48 12.16 17.97
C ALA A 342 11.18 12.68 19.23
N ASP A 343 10.45 12.80 20.35
CA ASP A 343 11.03 13.20 21.64
C ASP A 343 12.05 12.18 22.16
N GLY A 344 11.80 10.89 21.98
CA GLY A 344 12.74 9.82 22.30
C GLY A 344 14.03 9.94 21.47
N MET A 345 13.90 10.17 20.16
CA MET A 345 15.03 10.33 19.24
C MET A 345 15.87 11.58 19.55
N ILE A 346 15.23 12.72 19.85
CA ILE A 346 15.94 13.94 20.27
C ILE A 346 16.71 13.71 21.58
N LYS A 347 16.08 13.11 22.58
CA LYS A 347 16.76 12.80 23.86
C LYS A 347 17.96 11.88 23.68
N ALA A 348 17.83 10.88 22.80
CA ALA A 348 18.93 10.00 22.44
C ALA A 348 20.07 10.75 21.76
N ALA A 349 19.75 11.59 20.76
CA ALA A 349 20.71 12.39 20.04
C ALA A 349 21.43 13.43 20.94
N GLU A 350 20.77 13.97 21.96
CA GLU A 350 21.41 14.84 22.95
C GLU A 350 22.41 14.10 23.84
N LYS A 351 22.12 12.83 24.16
CA LYS A 351 22.97 12.00 25.03
C LYS A 351 24.18 11.43 24.28
N TYR A 352 23.97 10.92 23.07
CA TYR A 352 25.01 10.21 22.32
C TYR A 352 25.57 11.03 21.16
N GLY A 353 24.89 12.07 20.71
CA GLY A 353 25.21 12.83 19.51
C GLY A 353 24.27 12.49 18.35
N TYR A 354 23.88 13.52 17.59
CA TYR A 354 23.03 13.45 16.39
C TYR A 354 23.65 12.65 15.25
N ASP A 355 24.98 12.52 15.22
CA ASP A 355 25.68 11.77 14.17
C ASP A 355 25.82 10.27 14.47
N ASN A 356 25.42 9.83 15.66
CA ASN A 356 25.61 8.44 16.11
C ASN A 356 24.37 7.55 15.94
N ASP A 357 23.22 8.12 15.57
CA ASP A 357 22.04 7.37 15.12
C ASP A 357 21.66 7.82 13.70
N PHE A 358 21.43 6.86 12.80
CA PHE A 358 21.18 7.11 11.38
C PHE A 358 19.98 8.03 11.15
N THR A 359 18.91 7.85 11.91
CA THR A 359 17.66 8.60 11.78
C THR A 359 17.87 10.07 12.15
N THR A 360 18.52 10.32 13.30
CA THR A 360 18.82 11.69 13.72
C THR A 360 19.89 12.34 12.85
N TRP A 361 20.82 11.54 12.31
CA TRP A 361 21.86 11.97 11.39
C TRP A 361 21.27 12.43 10.05
N GLU A 362 20.30 11.70 9.51
CA GLU A 362 19.58 12.11 8.30
C GLU A 362 18.74 13.35 8.56
N SER A 363 17.96 13.34 9.64
CA SER A 363 17.02 14.41 9.95
C SER A 363 17.70 15.77 10.14
N ILE A 364 18.80 15.83 10.90
CA ILE A 364 19.51 17.10 11.09
C ILE A 364 20.09 17.65 9.79
N ARG A 365 20.57 16.78 8.89
CA ARG A 365 21.10 17.18 7.58
C ARG A 365 20.00 17.61 6.62
N ARG A 366 18.86 16.91 6.60
CA ARG A 366 17.67 17.34 5.84
C ARG A 366 17.25 18.74 6.22
N VAL A 367 17.16 19.02 7.53
CA VAL A 367 16.80 20.33 8.04
C VAL A 367 17.85 21.39 7.67
N GLN A 368 19.14 21.12 7.89
CA GLN A 368 20.20 22.07 7.57
C GLN A 368 20.31 22.36 6.06
N ALA A 369 20.15 21.35 5.21
CA ALA A 369 20.06 21.49 3.77
C ALA A 369 18.88 22.39 3.37
N GLY A 370 17.70 22.11 3.93
CA GLY A 370 16.49 22.89 3.67
C GLY A 370 16.63 24.37 4.06
N LEU A 371 17.34 24.67 5.15
CA LEU A 371 17.58 26.05 5.61
C LEU A 371 18.42 26.88 4.62
N VAL A 372 19.22 26.24 3.75
CA VAL A 372 20.00 26.90 2.70
C VAL A 372 19.41 26.70 1.30
N GLY A 373 18.22 26.11 1.20
CA GLY A 373 17.54 25.84 -0.06
C GLY A 373 18.09 24.65 -0.85
N GLU A 374 18.85 23.76 -0.20
CA GLU A 374 19.29 22.48 -0.77
C GLU A 374 18.36 21.34 -0.30
N VAL A 375 18.37 20.22 -1.04
CA VAL A 375 17.57 19.02 -0.71
C VAL A 375 18.54 17.85 -0.48
N PHE A 376 18.54 17.32 0.74
CA PHE A 376 19.29 16.12 1.09
C PHE A 376 18.31 14.97 1.29
N ARG A 377 18.53 13.79 0.68
CA ARG A 377 17.73 12.57 0.91
C ARG A 377 16.23 12.79 1.16
N ASP A 378 15.55 13.36 0.17
CA ASP A 378 14.11 13.62 0.27
C ASP A 378 13.31 12.33 0.53
N PHE A 379 12.14 12.46 1.16
CA PHE A 379 11.26 11.35 1.47
C PHE A 379 10.67 10.76 0.20
N ARG A 380 11.33 9.71 -0.32
CA ARG A 380 10.90 8.98 -1.52
C ARG A 380 10.79 7.50 -1.21
N HIS A 381 9.59 6.95 -1.40
CA HIS A 381 9.39 5.51 -1.27
C HIS A 381 10.13 4.76 -2.38
N LEU A 382 10.58 3.56 -2.07
CA LEU A 382 11.10 2.67 -3.11
C LEU A 382 9.98 2.37 -4.11
N PRO A 383 10.25 2.50 -5.43
CA PRO A 383 9.25 2.19 -6.44
C PRO A 383 8.95 0.69 -6.41
N PHE A 384 7.71 0.31 -6.74
CA PHE A 384 7.38 -1.11 -6.85
C PHE A 384 8.23 -1.83 -7.92
N GLY A 385 8.64 -1.10 -8.96
CA GLY A 385 9.59 -1.52 -9.99
C GLY A 385 10.30 -0.33 -10.65
N ASN A 386 11.59 -0.50 -10.97
CA ASN A 386 12.47 0.58 -11.45
C ASN A 386 12.11 1.16 -12.83
N CYS A 387 11.15 0.56 -13.55
CA CYS A 387 10.73 0.99 -14.87
C CYS A 387 9.25 1.38 -14.92
N TRP A 388 8.63 1.62 -13.76
CA TRP A 388 7.22 1.99 -13.64
C TRP A 388 7.11 3.40 -13.07
N ARG A 389 6.10 4.12 -13.53
CA ARG A 389 5.77 5.47 -13.09
C ARG A 389 4.54 5.41 -12.18
N GLU A 390 4.75 5.80 -10.92
CA GLU A 390 3.70 6.17 -9.97
C GLU A 390 3.35 7.65 -10.26
N GLU A 391 2.08 8.02 -10.38
CA GLU A 391 1.61 9.31 -10.96
C GLU A 391 1.02 10.29 -9.95
#